data_AF-E1YI33-F1
#
_entry.id   AF-E1YI33-F1
#
_cell.length_a   1.000
_cell.length_b   1.000
_cell.length_c   1.000
_cell.angle_alpha   90.00
_cell.angle_beta   90.00
_cell.angle_gamma   90.00
#
_symmetry.space_group_name_H-M   'P 1'
#
loop_
_entity.id
_entity.type
_entity.pdbx_description
1 polymer ?
#
loop_
_entity_poly.entity_id
_entity_poly.type
_entity_poly.pdbx_seq_one_letter_code
_entity_poly.pdbx_strand_id
1 'polypeptide(L)' 'MNISDFSLHSIGVILFRKNKEQIFLKFISDILSKTNLISLPKDDYKEVIIIKKKIQLDFDDSAVVGETVQLLKW' A
#
# COMPACT_ATOMS: atom_id res chain seq x y z
N MET A 1 13.61 1.96 1.78
CA MET A 1 12.53 1.01 2.11
C MET A 1 11.22 1.78 1.97
N ASN A 2 10.22 1.23 1.29
CA ASN A 2 8.97 1.93 0.98
C ASN A 2 7.78 1.14 1.55
N ILE A 3 6.70 1.83 1.89
CA ILE A 3 5.42 1.24 2.27
C ILE A 3 4.31 1.93 1.47
N SER A 4 3.37 1.16 0.95
CA SER A 4 2.19 1.73 0.28
C SER A 4 1.21 2.33 1.28
N ASP A 5 0.59 3.44 0.91
CA ASP A 5 -0.50 4.04 1.68
C ASP A 5 -1.69 3.08 1.79
N PHE A 6 -1.92 2.26 0.76
CA PHE A 6 -2.87 1.16 0.77
C PHE A 6 -2.55 0.13 1.88
N SER A 7 -1.28 -0.28 2.01
CA SER A 7 -0.86 -1.21 3.09
C SER A 7 -0.99 -0.56 4.46
N LEU A 8 -0.55 0.70 4.60
CA LEU A 8 -0.66 1.46 5.85
C LEU A 8 -2.12 1.60 6.29
N HIS A 9 -3.01 1.91 5.35
CA HIS A 9 -4.45 2.02 5.56
C HIS A 9 -5.05 0.67 5.99
N SER A 10 -4.71 -0.42 5.28
CA SER A 10 -5.20 -1.76 5.57
C SER A 10 -4.80 -2.24 6.98
N ILE A 11 -3.55 -1.98 7.39
CA ILE A 11 -3.08 -2.23 8.77
C ILE A 11 -3.89 -1.43 9.78
N GLY A 12 -4.13 -0.14 9.50
CA GLY A 12 -4.98 0.72 10.32
C GLY A 12 -6.38 0.13 10.50
N VAL A 13 -7.06 -0.24 9.41
CA VAL A 13 -8.41 -0.84 9.44
C VAL A 13 -8.43 -2.08 10.34
N ILE A 14 -7.45 -2.98 10.21
CA ILE A 14 -7.39 -4.20 11.02
C ILE A 14 -7.21 -3.89 12.51
N LEU A 15 -6.27 -3.00 12.86
CA LEU A 15 -5.96 -2.68 14.25
C LEU A 15 -7.10 -1.92 14.94
N PHE A 16 -7.74 -0.99 14.25
CA PHE A 16 -8.91 -0.27 14.78
C PHE A 16 -10.10 -1.21 14.99
N ARG A 17 -10.37 -2.15 14.07
CA ARG A 17 -11.41 -3.19 14.25
C ARG A 17 -11.14 -4.11 15.44
N LYS A 18 -9.91 -4.15 15.95
CA LYS A 18 -9.48 -4.94 17.12
C LYS A 18 -9.31 -4.08 18.37
N ASN A 19 -9.66 -2.80 18.36
CA ASN A 19 -9.41 -1.83 19.44
C ASN A 19 -7.93 -1.82 19.87
N LYS A 20 -7.02 -1.80 18.88
CA LYS A 20 -5.56 -1.81 19.05
C LYS A 20 -4.91 -0.52 18.53
N GLU A 21 -5.54 0.62 18.75
CA GLU A 21 -5.09 1.94 18.29
C GLU A 21 -3.70 2.29 18.83
N GLN A 22 -3.40 1.90 20.07
CA GLN A 22 -2.08 2.12 20.68
C GLN A 22 -0.97 1.33 19.96
N ILE A 23 -1.28 0.14 19.43
CA ILE A 23 -0.35 -0.63 18.62
C ILE A 23 -0.13 0.06 17.28
N PHE A 24 -1.20 0.57 16.66
CA PHE A 24 -1.10 1.33 15.42
C PHE A 24 -0.24 2.59 15.60
N LEU A 25 -0.45 3.34 16.70
CA LEU A 25 0.35 4.52 17.03
C LEU A 25 1.84 4.20 17.16
N LYS A 26 2.18 3.11 17.84
CA LYS A 26 3.57 2.65 17.94
C LYS A 26 4.14 2.25 16.59
N PHE A 27 3.36 1.49 15.81
CA PHE A 27 3.76 1.06 14.47
C PHE A 27 4.08 2.25 13.55
N ILE A 28 3.21 3.27 13.48
CA ILE A 28 3.47 4.44 12.61
C ILE A 28 4.68 5.25 13.09
N SER A 29 4.89 5.39 14.39
CA SER A 29 6.08 6.05 14.95
C SER A 29 7.37 5.32 14.56
N ASP A 30 7.34 3.99 14.58
CA ASP A 30 8.50 3.15 14.29
C ASP A 30 8.83 3.06 12.80
N ILE A 31 7.82 3.14 11.93
CA ILE A 31 7.92 2.86 10.49
C ILE A 31 8.00 4.14 9.64
N LEU A 32 7.19 5.16 9.91
CA LEU A 32 7.11 6.35 9.04
C LEU A 32 8.42 7.15 9.03
N SER A 33 9.23 7.09 10.08
CA SER A 33 10.55 7.72 10.13
C SER A 33 11.62 6.98 9.31
N LYS A 34 11.38 5.72 8.94
CA LYS A 34 12.36 4.83 8.29
C LYS A 34 11.96 4.42 6.87
N THR A 35 10.76 4.80 6.44
CA THR A 35 10.19 4.35 5.17
C THR A 35 9.57 5.52 4.42
N ASN A 36 9.68 5.49 3.09
CA ASN A 36 8.92 6.43 2.26
C ASN A 36 7.52 5.87 2.07
N LEU A 37 6.52 6.72 2.29
CA LEU A 37 5.14 6.42 1.95
C LEU A 37 4.96 6.64 0.44
N ILE A 38 4.54 5.59 -0.26
CA ILE A 38 4.20 5.66 -1.68
C ILE A 38 2.69 5.47 -1.84
N SER A 39 2.13 6.05 -2.89
CA SER A 39 0.70 5.97 -3.22
C SER A 39 0.57 5.78 -4.72
N LEU A 40 -0.45 5.04 -5.16
CA LEU A 40 -0.72 4.91 -6.58
C LEU A 40 -1.23 6.23 -7.18
N PRO A 41 -0.56 6.81 -8.18
CA PRO A 41 -1.06 8.02 -8.82
C PRO A 41 -2.32 7.75 -9.62
N LYS A 42 -3.17 8.77 -9.67
CA LYS A 42 -4.50 8.69 -10.27
C LYS A 42 -4.48 8.15 -11.70
N ASP A 43 -3.47 8.51 -12.48
CA ASP A 43 -3.36 8.12 -13.88
C ASP A 43 -2.97 6.64 -14.05
N ASP A 44 -2.28 6.06 -13.06
CA ASP A 44 -1.78 4.68 -13.10
C ASP A 44 -2.82 3.65 -12.59
N TYR A 45 -3.97 4.09 -12.06
CA TYR A 45 -5.06 3.18 -11.68
C TYR A 45 -5.60 2.34 -12.85
N LYS A 46 -5.45 2.82 -14.09
CA LYS A 46 -5.80 2.04 -15.28
C LYS A 46 -4.87 0.84 -15.45
N GLU A 47 -3.61 0.95 -15.05
CA GLU A 47 -2.63 -0.13 -15.13
C GLU A 47 -2.99 -1.28 -14.15
N VAL A 48 -3.60 -0.98 -13.00
CA VAL A 48 -4.09 -1.98 -12.03
C VAL A 48 -5.06 -2.97 -12.68
N ILE A 49 -5.98 -2.48 -13.51
CA ILE A 49 -6.95 -3.33 -14.23
C ILE A 49 -6.23 -4.26 -15.21
N ILE A 50 -5.17 -3.77 -15.86
CA ILE A 50 -4.39 -4.52 -16.84
C ILE A 50 -3.57 -5.61 -16.13
N ILE A 51 -2.91 -5.26 -15.02
CA ILE A 51 -2.13 -6.19 -14.18
C ILE A 51 -3.03 -7.30 -13.64
N LYS A 52 -4.19 -6.94 -13.08
CA LYS A 52 -5.19 -7.90 -12.59
C LYS A 52 -5.55 -8.94 -13.65
N LYS A 53 -5.83 -8.49 -14.88
CA LYS A 53 -6.22 -9.38 -15.99
C LYS A 53 -5.08 -10.27 -16.48
N LYS A 54 -3.83 -9.78 -16.43
CA LYS A 54 -2.65 -10.53 -16.88
C LYS A 54 -2.16 -11.56 -15.88
N ILE A 55 -2.30 -11.28 -14.58
CA ILE A 55 -1.61 -12.04 -13.50
C ILE A 55 -2.62 -12.75 -12.56
N GLN A 56 -3.93 -12.62 -12.78
CA GLN A 56 -5.00 -13.18 -11.92
C GLN A 56 -4.87 -12.80 -10.44
N LEU A 57 -4.29 -11.64 -10.15
CA LEU A 57 -4.20 -11.10 -8.79
C LEU A 57 -5.56 -10.56 -8.33
N ASP A 58 -5.78 -10.47 -7.03
CA ASP A 58 -6.90 -9.68 -6.52
C ASP A 58 -6.62 -8.18 -6.67
N PHE A 59 -7.60 -7.35 -6.32
CA PHE A 59 -7.47 -5.89 -6.52
C PHE A 59 -6.36 -5.30 -5.65
N ASP A 60 -6.24 -5.79 -4.42
CA ASP A 60 -5.33 -5.26 -3.40
C ASP A 60 -3.88 -5.56 -3.79
N ASP A 61 -3.62 -6.79 -4.24
CA ASP A 61 -2.32 -7.19 -4.79
C ASP A 61 -1.97 -6.40 -6.07
N SER A 62 -2.94 -6.17 -6.95
CA SER A 62 -2.72 -5.42 -8.19
C SER A 62 -2.41 -3.94 -7.95
N ALA A 63 -3.01 -3.33 -6.92
CA ALA A 63 -2.77 -1.94 -6.55
C ALA A 63 -1.34 -1.75 -6.03
N VAL A 64 -0.88 -2.63 -5.12
CA VAL A 64 0.48 -2.59 -4.57
C VAL A 64 1.54 -2.82 -5.66
N VAL A 65 1.28 -3.73 -6.61
CA VAL A 65 2.18 -3.93 -7.76
C VAL A 65 2.25 -2.67 -8.63
N GLY A 66 1.13 -1.99 -8.89
CA GLY A 66 1.10 -0.73 -9.64
C GLY A 66 2.00 0.35 -9.01
N GLU A 67 1.96 0.46 -7.68
CA GLU A 67 2.83 1.38 -6.93
C GLU A 67 4.30 0.99 -6.99
N THR A 68 4.58 -0.31 -7.02
CA THR A 68 5.96 -0.83 -7.12
C THR A 68 6.54 -0.59 -8.52
N VAL A 69 5.74 -0.68 -9.58
CA VAL A 69 6.16 -0.41 -10.96
C VAL A 69 6.60 1.05 -11.14
N GLN A 70 6.08 2.00 -10.35
CA GLN A 70 6.57 3.38 -10.37
C GLN A 70 8.03 3.52 -9.98
N LEU A 71 8.51 2.67 -9.07
CA LEU A 71 9.90 2.69 -8.60
C LEU A 71 10.87 2.11 -9.63
N LEU A 72 10.37 1.43 -10.66
CA LEU A 72 11.14 0.80 -11.75
C LEU A 72 11.13 1.63 -13.05
N LYS A 73 10.40 2.76 -13.09
CA LYS A 73 10.36 3.67 -14.27
C LYS A 73 11.58 4.64 -14.34
N TRP A 74 12.70 4.32 -13.67
CA TRP A 74 13.97 5.05 -13.73
C TRP A 74 15.14 4.11 -14.04
#